data_AF-A0A537V257-F1
#
_entry.id   AF-A0A537V257-F1
#
_cell.length_a   1.000
_cell.length_b   1.000
_cell.length_c   1.000
_cell.angle_alpha   90.00
_cell.angle_beta   90.00
_cell.angle_gamma   90.00
#
_symmetry.space_group_name_H-M   'P 1'
#
loop_
_entity.id
_entity.type
_entity.pdbx_description
1 polymer ?
#
loop_
_entity_poly.entity_id
_entity_poly.type
_entity_poly.pdbx_seq_one_letter_code
_entity_poly.pdbx_strand_id
1 'polypeptide(L)'
;MNIVAGAVSAALFTLALVSPPGTGTLNCASANDTFQAALTKVVDALRAYEHCVAASKGKEKCAAEMQQLDDAHDDLEDAIDDYKQACP
;
A
#
# COMPACT_ATOMS: atom_id res chain seq x y z
N MET A 1 -14.75 -35.32 -27.07
CA MET A 1 -15.24 -35.22 -28.46
C MET A 1 -16.68 -34.76 -28.44
N ASN A 2 -16.94 -33.52 -28.85
CA ASN A 2 -17.94 -33.17 -29.87
C ASN A 2 -17.93 -31.65 -30.05
N ILE A 3 -17.54 -31.26 -31.26
CA ILE A 3 -17.52 -29.89 -31.78
C ILE A 3 -18.90 -29.63 -32.37
N VAL A 4 -19.53 -28.52 -32.01
CA VAL A 4 -20.50 -27.85 -32.88
C VAL A 4 -20.10 -26.39 -32.96
N ALA A 5 -19.34 -26.11 -34.02
CA ALA A 5 -19.16 -24.77 -34.55
C ALA A 5 -20.49 -24.31 -35.17
N GLY A 6 -20.93 -23.11 -34.84
CA GLY A 6 -22.14 -22.54 -35.41
C GLY A 6 -22.30 -21.06 -35.10
N ALA A 7 -22.15 -20.25 -36.15
CA ALA A 7 -22.57 -18.86 -36.32
C ALA A 7 -21.85 -17.76 -35.48
N VAL A 8 -20.88 -17.10 -36.14
CA VAL A 8 -20.42 -15.75 -35.82
C VAL A 8 -21.60 -14.79 -36.01
N SER A 9 -22.19 -14.31 -34.92
CA SER A 9 -23.10 -13.16 -34.93
C SER A 9 -22.39 -11.97 -34.32
N ALA A 10 -21.99 -11.04 -35.19
CA ALA A 10 -21.39 -9.76 -34.82
C ALA A 10 -22.47 -8.85 -34.20
N ALA A 11 -22.68 -8.96 -32.89
CA ALA A 11 -23.39 -7.96 -32.12
C ALA A 11 -22.36 -6.99 -31.53
N LEU A 12 -22.23 -5.82 -32.15
CA LEU A 12 -21.48 -4.68 -31.64
C LEU A 12 -22.16 -4.17 -30.37
N PHE A 13 -21.79 -4.73 -29.21
CA PHE A 13 -22.04 -4.08 -27.93
C PHE A 13 -20.99 -2.99 -27.76
N THR A 14 -21.35 -1.76 -28.14
CA THR A 14 -20.64 -0.57 -27.70
C THR A 14 -20.82 -0.44 -26.19
N LEU A 15 -19.91 -1.03 -25.42
CA LEU A 15 -19.76 -0.67 -24.01
C LEU A 15 -19.33 0.79 -23.97
N ALA A 16 -20.28 1.67 -23.66
CA ALA A 16 -20.00 3.02 -23.26
C ALA A 16 -19.09 2.93 -22.01
N LEU A 17 -17.84 3.34 -22.19
CA LEU A 17 -16.87 3.56 -21.12
C LEU A 17 -17.42 4.71 -20.27
N VAL A 18 -18.31 4.40 -19.32
CA VAL A 18 -18.55 5.28 -18.18
C VAL A 18 -17.27 5.23 -17.36
N SER A 19 -16.42 6.25 -17.56
CA SER A 19 -15.35 6.56 -16.64
C SER A 19 -15.97 6.75 -15.26
N PRO A 20 -15.50 6.05 -14.21
CA PRO A 20 -15.92 6.34 -12.85
C PRO A 20 -15.67 7.83 -12.55
N PRO A 21 -16.52 8.49 -11.75
CA PRO A 21 -16.19 9.83 -11.26
C PRO A 21 -14.83 9.77 -10.58
N GLY A 22 -13.90 10.60 -11.03
CA GLY A 22 -12.56 10.66 -10.46
C GLY A 22 -12.65 10.91 -8.96
N THR A 23 -12.40 9.87 -8.17
CA THR A 23 -12.06 9.99 -6.76
C THR A 23 -10.87 10.94 -6.70
N GLY A 24 -10.98 11.97 -5.84
CA GLY A 24 -10.10 13.14 -5.83
C GLY A 24 -8.67 12.78 -6.20
N THR A 25 -8.14 13.43 -7.24
CA THR A 25 -6.83 13.11 -7.82
C THR A 25 -5.80 12.98 -6.71
N LEU A 26 -5.47 11.74 -6.35
CA LEU A 26 -4.28 11.44 -5.57
C LEU A 26 -3.12 12.04 -6.36
N ASN A 27 -2.57 13.14 -5.86
CA ASN A 27 -1.46 13.82 -6.50
C ASN A 27 -0.20 13.00 -6.23
N CYS A 28 0.48 12.53 -7.29
CA CYS A 28 1.70 11.74 -7.17
C CYS A 28 2.74 12.39 -6.25
N ALA A 29 2.91 13.72 -6.30
CA ALA A 29 3.85 14.41 -5.41
C ALA A 29 3.46 14.26 -3.92
N SER A 30 2.18 14.43 -3.59
CA SER A 30 1.70 14.27 -2.22
C SER A 30 1.77 12.81 -1.76
N ALA A 31 1.45 11.85 -2.63
CA ALA A 31 1.57 10.42 -2.32
C ALA A 31 3.04 10.01 -2.11
N ASN A 32 3.97 10.57 -2.90
CA ASN A 32 5.40 10.41 -2.70
C ASN A 32 5.85 10.93 -1.33
N ASP A 33 5.38 12.12 -0.93
CA ASP A 33 5.72 12.69 0.37
C ASP A 33 5.19 11.82 1.53
N THR A 34 3.97 11.32 1.42
CA THR A 34 3.39 10.38 2.40
C THR A 34 4.19 9.08 2.47
N PHE A 35 4.56 8.50 1.32
CA PHE A 35 5.40 7.30 1.25
C PHE A 35 6.76 7.51 1.92
N GLN A 36 7.44 8.63 1.64
CA GLN A 36 8.72 8.95 2.28
C GLN A 36 8.58 9.18 3.79
N ALA A 37 7.49 9.82 4.22
CA ALA A 37 7.19 10.00 5.63
C ALA A 37 6.94 8.65 6.33
N ALA A 38 6.17 7.75 5.72
CA ALA A 38 5.93 6.41 6.26
C ALA A 38 7.22 5.57 6.35
N LEU A 39 8.08 5.62 5.32
CA LEU A 39 9.42 5.00 5.37
C LEU A 39 10.25 5.54 6.54
N THR A 40 10.20 6.86 6.76
CA THR A 40 10.94 7.49 7.87
C THR A 40 10.42 6.98 9.22
N LYS A 41 9.10 6.86 9.39
CA LYS A 41 8.49 6.28 10.61
C LYS A 41 8.96 4.84 10.86
N VAL A 42 9.00 4.00 9.84
CA VAL A 42 9.50 2.61 9.98
C VAL A 42 10.96 2.60 10.45
N VAL A 43 11.81 3.44 9.86
CA VAL A 43 13.22 3.53 10.25
C VAL A 43 13.37 4.01 11.70
N ASP A 44 12.58 5.00 12.10
CA ASP A 44 12.63 5.53 13.47
C ASP A 44 12.09 4.52 14.50
N ALA A 45 11.03 3.79 14.17
CA ALA A 45 10.50 2.70 15.00
C ALA A 45 11.50 1.55 15.15
N LEU A 46 12.21 1.18 14.07
CA LEU A 46 13.31 0.20 14.13
C LEU A 46 14.42 0.65 15.08
N ARG A 47 14.85 1.92 15.00
CA ARG A 47 15.85 2.47 15.91
C ARG A 47 15.39 2.48 17.36
N ALA A 48 14.12 2.80 17.62
CA ALA A 48 13.54 2.76 18.96
C ALA A 48 13.57 1.33 19.52
N TYR A 49 13.16 0.34 18.71
CA TYR A 49 13.23 -1.07 19.09
C TYR A 49 14.68 -1.52 19.38
N GLU A 50 15.63 -1.21 18.50
CA GLU A 50 17.05 -1.50 18.71
C GLU A 50 17.58 -0.88 20.01
N HIS A 51 17.18 0.37 20.30
CA HIS A 51 17.57 1.05 21.52
C HIS A 51 17.02 0.36 22.77
N CYS A 52 15.74 -0.03 22.77
CA CYS A 52 15.14 -0.77 23.88
C CYS A 52 15.83 -2.14 24.09
N VAL A 53 16.10 -2.88 23.01
CA VAL A 53 16.80 -4.17 23.11
C VAL A 53 18.19 -3.99 23.74
N ALA A 54 18.93 -2.97 23.30
CA ALA A 54 20.26 -2.67 23.83
C ALA A 54 20.21 -2.24 25.32
N ALA A 55 19.28 -1.35 25.68
CA ALA A 55 19.13 -0.82 27.03
C ALA A 55 18.65 -1.89 28.03
N SER A 56 17.72 -2.75 27.60
CA SER A 56 17.11 -3.75 28.47
C SER A 56 18.02 -4.96 28.75
N LYS A 57 19.06 -5.18 27.94
CA LYS A 57 19.94 -6.37 28.00
C LYS A 57 19.14 -7.67 27.99
N GLY A 58 18.03 -7.69 27.23
CA GLY A 58 17.14 -8.85 27.10
C GLY A 58 16.16 -9.06 28.26
N LYS A 59 16.05 -8.12 29.20
CA LYS A 59 15.10 -8.21 30.33
C LYS A 59 13.71 -7.68 29.99
N GLU A 60 13.63 -6.75 29.06
CA GLU A 60 12.37 -6.21 28.55
C GLU A 60 12.10 -6.79 27.17
N LYS A 61 10.82 -6.93 26.86
CA LYS A 61 10.36 -7.47 25.57
C LYS A 61 10.22 -6.40 24.50
N CYS A 62 10.40 -5.12 24.85
CA CYS A 62 10.25 -3.97 23.95
C CYS A 62 8.91 -3.99 23.20
N ALA A 63 7.84 -4.40 23.89
CA ALA A 63 6.54 -4.65 23.26
C ALA A 63 5.90 -3.37 22.73
N ALA A 64 6.16 -2.23 23.37
CA ALA A 64 5.69 -0.93 22.90
C ALA A 64 6.39 -0.51 21.61
N GLU A 65 7.71 -0.71 21.53
CA GLU A 65 8.50 -0.41 20.34
C GLU A 65 8.18 -1.37 19.19
N MET A 66 7.89 -2.65 19.50
CA MET A 66 7.39 -3.58 18.48
C MET A 66 6.01 -3.16 17.98
N GLN A 67 5.10 -2.70 18.84
CA GLN A 67 3.81 -2.17 18.40
C GLN A 67 3.99 -0.94 17.52
N GLN A 68 4.89 -0.02 17.87
CA GLN A 68 5.19 1.15 17.03
C GLN A 68 5.74 0.76 15.67
N LEU A 69 6.54 -0.31 15.59
CA LEU A 69 7.06 -0.82 14.34
C LEU A 69 5.95 -1.45 13.48
N ASP A 70 5.05 -2.19 14.10
CA ASP A 70 3.87 -2.80 13.45
C ASP A 70 2.96 -1.70 12.86
N ASP A 71 2.59 -0.71 13.69
CA ASP A 71 1.77 0.43 13.26
C ASP A 71 2.45 1.23 12.12
N ALA A 72 3.77 1.42 12.19
CA ALA A 72 4.52 2.11 11.14
C ALA A 72 4.63 1.27 9.84
N HIS A 73 4.61 -0.05 9.95
CA HIS A 73 4.62 -0.95 8.81
C HIS A 73 3.28 -0.90 8.07
N ASP A 74 2.16 -0.97 8.80
CA ASP A 74 0.81 -0.82 8.25
C ASP A 74 0.65 0.54 7.54
N ASP A 75 1.09 1.63 8.18
CA ASP A 75 1.13 2.98 7.58
C ASP A 75 1.90 3.02 6.24
N LEU A 76 2.99 2.23 6.14
CA LEU A 76 3.80 2.16 4.93
C LEU A 76 3.11 1.35 3.83
N GLU A 77 2.44 0.25 4.16
CA GLU A 77 1.68 -0.55 3.20
C GLU A 77 0.56 0.29 2.56
N ASP A 78 -0.19 1.04 3.38
CA ASP A 78 -1.21 1.98 2.92
C ASP A 78 -0.59 3.06 2.00
N ALA A 79 0.53 3.66 2.41
CA ALA A 79 1.20 4.69 1.62
C ALA A 79 1.76 4.16 0.29
N ILE A 80 2.19 2.89 0.24
CA ILE A 80 2.64 2.23 -0.99
C ILE A 80 1.47 2.07 -1.96
N ASP A 81 0.31 1.65 -1.47
CA ASP A 81 -0.86 1.44 -2.33
C ASP A 81 -1.42 2.76 -2.84
N ASP A 82 -1.45 3.81 -2.01
CA ASP A 82 -1.76 5.18 -2.44
C ASP A 82 -0.76 5.67 -3.49
N TYR A 83 0.54 5.45 -3.29
CA TYR A 83 1.59 5.84 -4.25
C TYR A 83 1.38 5.15 -5.60
N LYS A 84 1.13 3.84 -5.62
CA LYS A 84 0.87 3.09 -6.88
C LYS A 84 -0.36 3.60 -7.62
N GLN A 85 -1.39 4.04 -6.90
CA GLN A 85 -2.59 4.61 -7.51
C GLN A 85 -2.35 6.03 -8.03
N ALA A 86 -1.58 6.83 -7.30
CA ALA A 86 -1.29 8.23 -7.60
C ALA A 86 -0.25 8.42 -8.72
N CYS A 87 0.72 7.50 -8.82
CA CYS A 87 1.90 7.57 -9.68
C CYS A 87 1.92 6.38 -10.66
N PRO A 88 1.21 6.48 -11.81
CA PRO A 88 1.19 5.43 -12.84
C PRO A 88 2.49 5.30 -13.64
#